data_AF-A0AA46TWF1-F1
#
_entry.id   AF-A0AA46TWF1-F1
#
_cell.length_a   1.000
_cell.length_b   1.000
_cell.length_c   1.000
_cell.angle_alpha   90.00
_cell.angle_beta   90.00
_cell.angle_gamma   90.00
#
_symmetry.space_group_name_H-M   'P 1'
#
loop_
_entity.id
_entity.type
_entity.pdbx_description
1 polymer ?
#
loop_
_entity_poly.entity_id
_entity_poly.type
_entity_poly.pdbx_seq_one_letter_code
_entity_poly.pdbx_strand_id
1 'polypeptide(L)'
;MENEKNTAATLFDFKQISREVFEERISSSEVKWEDIKSENGSLDMDAAWQKFLEDVRASKGSYLQDLKSKESQKFDQEFNDFFFEGGQEAYELSIEEGQELRYKGTAIDYFVDMYEGRLNTITEAQEITPDPKLVELVKAKDYKALSEHLREGIQDYLKGDVFKNYLNFISKFHKYSQKNIRLILAQNPQAENVASFNKWKELESPVKKGSKALYIYAPNPYIKKDKDNKPMLDENGEVIKEMTFKLVPVFDVSQTQNPELLPQPIYNLEEKIGSSERFVKVFQAIEQISPVPIALKETGGGINGYYSPGDKQIVVNKNMGKEMTLKTLIHEVTHAMLHTNSSAVFGDKTYRKQEFEAESVAYIVSNHLKVDASSYSFAYLSSWTNQGKDLKELEGSLDAITKQAQTMIEGIEKTLNKSYGLEQPQNKFEERLAVANEKKMIDKPEKSEAISNDEPKKSHPQRSR
;
A
#
# COMPACT_ATOMS: atom_id res chain seq x y z
N MET A 1 18.12 -22.07 43.48
CA MET A 1 19.36 -22.14 42.69
C MET A 1 18.95 -22.06 41.25
N GLU A 2 18.70 -20.84 40.80
CA GLU A 2 18.35 -20.50 39.42
C GLU A 2 19.65 -20.32 38.65
N ASN A 3 19.78 -21.01 37.52
CA ASN A 3 20.89 -20.87 36.58
C ASN A 3 20.75 -19.52 35.86
N GLU A 4 21.47 -18.50 36.32
CA GLU A 4 21.78 -17.33 35.50
C GLU A 4 22.67 -17.80 34.33
N LYS A 5 22.05 -17.93 33.15
CA LYS A 5 22.81 -18.02 31.89
C LYS A 5 23.55 -16.70 31.71
N ASN A 6 24.86 -16.77 31.84
CA ASN A 6 25.81 -15.72 31.57
C ASN A 6 25.75 -15.38 30.06
N THR A 7 24.91 -14.43 29.64
CA THR A 7 24.86 -13.92 28.27
C THR A 7 26.11 -13.06 28.05
N ALA A 8 27.14 -13.64 27.43
CA ALA A 8 28.32 -12.88 27.03
C ALA A 8 27.90 -11.73 26.10
N ALA A 9 28.38 -10.51 26.35
CA ALA A 9 28.12 -9.38 25.48
C ALA A 9 28.69 -9.64 24.07
N THR A 10 27.83 -9.48 23.06
CA THR A 10 28.20 -9.52 21.65
C THR A 10 29.18 -8.38 21.35
N LEU A 11 30.29 -8.70 20.68
CA LEU A 11 31.34 -7.74 20.34
C LEU A 11 31.07 -7.04 19.01
N PHE A 12 30.38 -7.71 18.08
CA PHE A 12 30.10 -7.23 16.74
C PHE A 12 28.60 -7.10 16.49
N ASP A 13 28.18 -5.96 15.95
CA ASP A 13 26.79 -5.76 15.51
C ASP A 13 26.65 -6.23 14.05
N PHE A 14 26.32 -7.51 13.88
CA PHE A 14 26.13 -8.09 12.56
C PHE A 14 24.93 -7.54 11.80
N LYS A 15 23.97 -6.84 12.43
CA LYS A 15 22.94 -6.11 11.67
C LYS A 15 23.57 -4.88 11.01
N GLN A 16 24.34 -4.11 11.76
CA GLN A 16 25.02 -2.93 11.22
C GLN A 16 26.03 -3.33 10.13
N ILE A 17 26.90 -4.30 10.39
CA ILE A 17 27.92 -4.77 9.44
C ILE A 17 27.25 -5.27 8.14
N SER A 18 26.18 -6.07 8.28
CA SER A 18 25.39 -6.55 7.14
C SER A 18 24.89 -5.42 6.26
N ARG A 19 24.37 -4.35 6.88
CA ARG A 19 23.86 -3.19 6.14
C ARG A 19 24.96 -2.41 5.44
N GLU A 20 26.09 -2.18 6.11
CA GLU A 20 27.24 -1.46 5.53
C GLU A 20 27.76 -2.19 4.29
N VAL A 21 28.00 -3.50 4.41
CA VAL A 21 28.46 -4.35 3.32
C VAL A 21 27.45 -4.39 2.16
N PHE A 22 26.16 -4.44 2.48
CA PHE A 22 25.10 -4.42 1.47
C PHE A 22 25.13 -3.13 0.63
N GLU A 23 25.29 -1.98 1.29
CA GLU A 23 25.39 -0.64 0.66
C GLU A 23 26.71 -0.45 -0.13
N GLU A 24 27.81 -1.01 0.37
CA GLU A 24 29.09 -1.01 -0.34
C GLU A 24 28.96 -1.71 -1.71
N ARG A 25 28.25 -2.85 -1.79
CA ARG A 25 28.01 -3.51 -3.08
C ARG A 25 27.11 -2.69 -4.01
N ILE A 26 26.14 -1.93 -3.49
CA ILE A 26 25.32 -1.02 -4.31
C ILE A 26 26.18 0.04 -5.02
N SER A 27 27.18 0.55 -4.32
CA SER A 27 28.08 1.61 -4.79
C SER A 27 29.34 1.09 -5.50
N SER A 28 29.58 -0.22 -5.48
CA SER A 28 30.73 -0.88 -6.11
C SER A 28 30.67 -0.86 -7.64
N SER A 29 31.84 -0.91 -8.27
CA SER A 29 32.01 -1.14 -9.72
C SER A 29 31.99 -2.63 -10.11
N GLU A 30 31.87 -3.53 -9.14
CA GLU A 30 31.70 -4.97 -9.34
C GLU A 30 30.26 -5.36 -9.66
N VAL A 31 29.98 -6.67 -9.73
CA VAL A 31 28.62 -7.24 -9.89
C VAL A 31 27.70 -6.69 -8.80
N LYS A 32 26.64 -6.00 -9.20
CA LYS A 32 25.64 -5.44 -8.29
C LYS A 32 24.58 -6.46 -7.94
N TRP A 33 23.79 -6.18 -6.92
CA TRP A 33 22.68 -7.03 -6.50
C TRP A 33 21.73 -7.36 -7.67
N GLU A 34 21.35 -6.35 -8.45
CA GLU A 34 20.47 -6.52 -9.62
C GLU A 34 21.06 -7.31 -10.80
N ASP A 35 22.38 -7.56 -10.78
CA ASP A 35 23.09 -8.28 -11.83
C ASP A 35 23.15 -9.80 -11.54
N ILE A 36 22.82 -10.22 -10.32
CA ILE A 36 22.83 -11.64 -9.91
C ILE A 36 21.55 -12.32 -10.41
N LYS A 37 21.71 -13.07 -11.50
CA LYS A 37 20.60 -13.70 -12.24
C LYS A 37 20.89 -15.16 -12.54
N SER A 38 19.82 -15.94 -12.63
CA SER A 38 19.86 -17.34 -13.05
C SER A 38 20.12 -17.44 -14.56
N GLU A 39 20.37 -18.64 -15.07
CA GLU A 39 20.61 -18.90 -16.50
C GLU A 39 19.47 -18.42 -17.42
N ASN A 40 18.24 -18.31 -16.90
CA ASN A 40 17.08 -17.85 -17.65
C ASN A 40 16.88 -16.31 -17.60
N GLY A 41 17.76 -15.58 -16.90
CA GLY A 41 17.71 -14.13 -16.77
C GLY A 41 16.80 -13.60 -15.65
N SER A 42 16.16 -14.46 -14.85
CA SER A 42 15.46 -14.07 -13.63
C SER A 42 16.44 -13.74 -12.51
N LEU A 43 16.02 -12.93 -11.53
CA LEU A 43 16.77 -12.76 -10.29
C LEU A 43 17.00 -14.11 -9.60
N ASP A 44 18.19 -14.29 -9.04
CA ASP A 44 18.59 -15.50 -8.31
C ASP A 44 18.85 -15.15 -6.84
N MET A 45 17.83 -15.36 -6.01
CA MET A 45 17.86 -15.02 -4.59
C MET A 45 18.84 -15.88 -3.80
N ASP A 46 18.99 -17.15 -4.17
CA ASP A 46 19.90 -18.06 -3.49
C ASP A 46 21.34 -17.65 -3.77
N ALA A 47 21.67 -17.34 -5.03
CA ALA A 47 22.98 -16.83 -5.40
C ALA A 47 23.28 -15.46 -4.75
N ALA A 48 22.28 -14.57 -4.68
CA ALA A 48 22.43 -13.26 -4.05
C ALA A 48 22.66 -13.38 -2.53
N TRP A 49 21.92 -14.29 -1.87
CA TRP A 49 22.10 -14.60 -0.45
C TRP A 49 23.49 -15.17 -0.16
N GLN A 50 23.95 -16.14 -0.96
CA GLN A 50 25.31 -16.68 -0.80
C GLN A 50 26.36 -15.58 -0.97
N LYS A 51 26.20 -14.73 -1.99
CA LYS A 51 27.14 -13.65 -2.23
C LYS A 51 27.18 -12.65 -1.08
N PHE A 52 26.02 -12.33 -0.51
CA PHE A 52 25.92 -11.50 0.68
C PHE A 52 26.66 -12.08 1.89
N LEU A 53 26.51 -13.37 2.18
CA LEU A 53 27.24 -14.02 3.26
C LEU A 53 28.76 -13.98 3.04
N GLU A 54 29.21 -14.20 1.81
CA GLU A 54 30.63 -14.08 1.45
C GLU A 54 31.16 -12.68 1.73
N ASP A 55 30.43 -11.65 1.33
CA ASP A 55 30.87 -10.26 1.49
C ASP A 55 30.91 -9.85 2.97
N VAL A 56 29.89 -10.24 3.75
CA VAL A 56 29.86 -9.96 5.18
C VAL A 56 31.03 -10.66 5.87
N ARG A 57 31.32 -11.91 5.51
CA ARG A 57 32.47 -12.63 6.06
C ARG A 57 33.80 -12.02 5.61
N ALA A 58 33.91 -11.54 4.36
CA ALA A 58 35.10 -10.89 3.83
C ALA A 58 35.37 -9.52 4.48
N SER A 59 34.31 -8.83 4.94
CA SER A 59 34.42 -7.54 5.63
C SER A 59 35.22 -7.60 6.95
N LYS A 60 35.43 -8.81 7.49
CA LYS A 60 36.21 -9.06 8.71
C LYS A 60 37.54 -8.31 8.75
N GLY A 61 38.26 -8.24 7.63
CA GLY A 61 39.53 -7.52 7.53
C GLY A 61 39.42 -6.00 7.73
N SER A 62 38.25 -5.42 7.50
CA SER A 62 37.96 -4.00 7.71
C SER A 62 37.73 -3.66 9.18
N TYR A 63 37.28 -4.62 9.99
CA TYR A 63 36.99 -4.43 11.42
C TYR A 63 38.14 -4.87 12.35
N LEU A 64 39.12 -5.62 11.85
CA LEU A 64 40.17 -6.24 12.66
C LEU A 64 41.57 -6.00 12.09
N GLN A 65 42.48 -5.50 12.94
CA GLN A 65 43.89 -5.29 12.57
C GLN A 65 44.71 -6.59 12.54
N ASP A 66 44.38 -7.57 13.40
CA ASP A 66 45.04 -8.87 13.45
C ASP A 66 44.03 -10.01 13.33
N LEU A 67 44.08 -10.72 12.20
CA LEU A 67 43.20 -11.85 11.89
C LEU A 67 43.54 -13.13 12.68
N LYS A 68 44.64 -13.16 13.45
CA LYS A 68 44.98 -14.29 14.34
C LYS A 68 44.57 -14.05 15.80
N SER A 69 43.96 -12.91 16.07
CA SER A 69 43.55 -12.50 17.41
C SER A 69 42.36 -13.30 17.96
N LYS A 70 42.11 -13.19 19.27
CA LYS A 70 40.91 -13.77 19.90
C LYS A 70 39.63 -13.09 19.41
N GLU A 71 39.73 -11.82 19.08
CA GLU A 71 38.68 -11.00 18.50
C GLU A 71 38.31 -11.50 17.09
N SER A 72 39.29 -11.96 16.31
CA SER A 72 39.06 -12.62 15.02
C SER A 72 38.30 -13.94 15.16
N GLN A 73 38.64 -14.77 16.15
CA GLN A 73 37.88 -15.99 16.44
C GLN A 73 36.47 -15.67 16.93
N LYS A 74 36.33 -14.64 17.75
CA LYS A 74 35.04 -14.17 18.27
C LYS A 74 34.14 -13.60 17.16
N PHE A 75 34.72 -12.95 16.14
CA PHE A 75 33.99 -12.52 14.95
C PHE A 75 33.38 -13.71 14.20
N ASP A 76 34.16 -14.77 13.96
CA ASP A 76 33.65 -15.95 13.25
C ASP A 76 32.54 -16.64 14.04
N GLN A 77 32.71 -16.75 15.36
CA GLN A 77 31.70 -17.29 16.25
C GLN A 77 30.41 -16.48 16.19
N GLU A 78 30.47 -15.17 16.39
CA GLU A 78 29.29 -14.31 16.38
C GLU A 78 28.65 -14.20 14.98
N PHE A 79 29.45 -14.26 13.91
CA PHE A 79 28.96 -14.37 12.54
C PHE A 79 28.11 -15.64 12.39
N ASN A 80 28.65 -16.79 12.80
CA ASN A 80 27.95 -18.06 12.66
C ASN A 80 26.69 -18.10 13.53
N ASP A 81 26.75 -17.59 14.76
CA ASP A 81 25.59 -17.48 15.67
C ASP A 81 24.48 -16.55 15.14
N PHE A 82 24.86 -15.57 14.31
CA PHE A 82 23.93 -14.66 13.66
C PHE A 82 23.26 -15.28 12.43
N PHE A 83 24.03 -15.93 11.55
CA PHE A 83 23.54 -16.38 10.24
C PHE A 83 23.01 -17.82 10.20
N PHE A 84 23.46 -18.70 11.09
CA PHE A 84 23.15 -20.13 11.04
C PHE A 84 22.30 -20.60 12.22
N GLU A 85 21.38 -21.53 11.96
CA GLU A 85 20.70 -22.27 13.03
C GLU A 85 21.72 -23.16 13.73
N GLY A 86 21.81 -23.08 15.06
CA GLY A 86 22.82 -23.80 15.83
C GLY A 86 24.21 -23.15 15.83
N GLY A 87 24.38 -22.01 15.15
CA GLY A 87 25.54 -21.13 15.31
C GLY A 87 26.87 -21.76 14.90
N GLN A 88 27.93 -21.40 15.63
CA GLN A 88 29.30 -21.91 15.39
C GLN A 88 29.38 -23.45 15.36
N GLU A 89 28.68 -24.13 16.27
CA GLU A 89 28.75 -25.59 16.42
C GLU A 89 28.14 -26.31 15.20
N ALA A 90 27.00 -25.81 14.70
CA ALA A 90 26.41 -26.33 13.46
C ALA A 90 27.29 -26.06 12.24
N TYR A 91 27.98 -24.91 12.20
CA TYR A 91 28.92 -24.58 11.14
C TYR A 91 30.12 -25.55 11.15
N GLU A 92 30.70 -25.85 12.31
CA GLU A 92 31.79 -26.82 12.43
C GLU A 92 31.36 -28.24 12.02
N LEU A 93 30.20 -28.70 12.48
CA LEU A 93 29.63 -30.00 12.07
C LEU A 93 29.37 -30.09 10.56
N SER A 94 28.99 -28.98 9.92
CA SER A 94 28.82 -28.95 8.46
C SER A 94 30.13 -29.18 7.71
N ILE A 95 31.25 -28.70 8.26
CA ILE A 95 32.59 -28.87 7.70
C ILE A 95 33.12 -30.28 7.98
N GLU A 96 32.98 -30.75 9.22
CA GLU A 96 33.57 -32.01 9.67
C GLU A 96 32.78 -33.24 9.19
N GLU A 97 31.45 -33.16 9.24
CA GLU A 97 30.56 -34.30 8.99
C GLU A 97 29.74 -34.13 7.70
N GLY A 98 29.85 -32.99 7.00
CA GLY A 98 29.10 -32.72 5.77
C GLY A 98 27.60 -32.52 6.01
N GLN A 99 27.20 -32.17 7.24
CA GLN A 99 25.79 -31.91 7.55
C GLN A 99 25.30 -30.65 6.81
N GLU A 100 24.04 -30.68 6.38
CA GLU A 100 23.41 -29.54 5.72
C GLU A 100 23.24 -28.39 6.70
N LEU A 101 23.88 -27.26 6.39
CA LEU A 101 23.85 -26.07 7.21
C LEU A 101 22.55 -25.28 6.96
N ARG A 102 21.82 -25.01 8.04
CA ARG A 102 20.57 -24.24 7.98
C ARG A 102 20.80 -22.79 8.34
N TYR A 103 20.13 -21.89 7.62
CA TYR A 103 20.21 -20.46 7.88
C TYR A 103 19.13 -20.03 8.88
N LYS A 104 19.46 -19.04 9.69
CA LYS A 104 18.52 -18.45 10.65
C LYS A 104 17.50 -17.60 9.90
N GLY A 105 16.21 -17.90 10.07
CA GLY A 105 15.12 -17.18 9.38
C GLY A 105 15.21 -15.65 9.53
N THR A 106 15.54 -15.15 10.72
CA THR A 106 15.69 -13.71 10.97
C THR A 106 16.81 -13.04 10.17
N ALA A 107 17.86 -13.79 9.80
CA ALA A 107 18.96 -13.26 9.01
C ALA A 107 18.61 -13.25 7.51
N ILE A 108 17.89 -14.27 7.04
CA ILE A 108 17.29 -14.29 5.69
C ILE A 108 16.33 -13.11 5.54
N ASP A 109 15.37 -12.96 6.46
CA ASP A 109 14.36 -11.89 6.42
C ASP A 109 15.03 -10.50 6.35
N TYR A 110 16.12 -10.32 7.10
CA TYR A 110 16.86 -9.06 7.13
C TYR A 110 17.56 -8.75 5.80
N PHE A 111 18.16 -9.75 5.15
CA PHE A 111 18.74 -9.58 3.82
C PHE A 111 17.67 -9.34 2.76
N VAL A 112 16.58 -10.11 2.79
CA VAL A 112 15.47 -9.98 1.85
C VAL A 112 14.88 -8.57 1.90
N ASP A 113 14.67 -8.00 3.08
CA ASP A 113 14.19 -6.61 3.24
C ASP A 113 15.12 -5.58 2.56
N MET A 114 16.44 -5.70 2.76
CA MET A 114 17.42 -4.83 2.10
C MET A 114 17.45 -5.04 0.58
N TYR A 115 17.37 -6.29 0.13
CA TYR A 115 17.42 -6.68 -1.28
C TYR A 115 16.19 -6.22 -2.05
N GLU A 116 14.99 -6.47 -1.52
CA GLU A 116 13.73 -5.97 -2.06
C GLU A 116 13.70 -4.43 -2.05
N GLY A 117 14.16 -3.80 -0.97
CA GLY A 117 14.34 -2.35 -0.88
C GLY A 117 15.19 -1.81 -2.04
N ARG A 118 16.33 -2.45 -2.34
CA ARG A 118 17.20 -2.08 -3.46
C ARG A 118 16.49 -2.25 -4.80
N LEU A 119 15.83 -3.38 -5.05
CA LEU A 119 15.11 -3.59 -6.31
C LEU A 119 14.01 -2.56 -6.52
N ASN A 120 13.31 -2.15 -5.46
CA ASN A 120 12.32 -1.09 -5.51
C ASN A 120 12.96 0.25 -5.89
N THR A 121 14.09 0.63 -5.29
CA THR A 121 14.79 1.88 -5.68
C THR A 121 15.26 1.89 -7.14
N ILE A 122 15.68 0.75 -7.68
CA ILE A 122 16.05 0.63 -9.10
C ILE A 122 14.82 0.78 -10.00
N THR A 123 13.72 0.15 -9.61
CA THR A 123 12.43 0.24 -10.31
C THR A 123 11.90 1.68 -10.31
N GLU A 124 12.10 2.42 -9.23
CA GLU A 124 11.77 3.85 -9.11
C GLU A 124 12.70 4.76 -9.94
N ALA A 125 13.97 4.37 -10.14
CA ALA A 125 14.99 5.17 -10.82
C ALA A 125 15.04 5.03 -12.36
N GLN A 126 14.34 4.04 -12.94
CA GLN A 126 14.20 3.97 -14.39
C GLN A 126 13.20 5.05 -14.86
N GLU A 127 13.56 5.87 -15.85
CA GLU A 127 12.58 6.72 -16.54
C GLU A 127 11.51 5.81 -17.15
N ILE A 128 10.35 5.70 -16.51
CA ILE A 128 9.27 4.84 -16.98
C ILE A 128 8.69 5.46 -18.24
N THR A 129 9.23 5.06 -19.39
CA THR A 129 8.60 5.32 -20.68
C THR A 129 7.41 4.36 -20.83
N PRO A 130 6.19 4.87 -21.08
CA PRO A 130 5.02 4.03 -21.32
C PRO A 130 5.28 3.07 -22.47
N ASP A 131 4.69 1.87 -22.42
CA ASP A 131 4.75 0.89 -23.52
C ASP A 131 4.40 1.60 -24.85
N PRO A 132 5.30 1.60 -25.85
CA PRO A 132 5.03 2.20 -27.16
C PRO A 132 3.73 1.72 -27.80
N LYS A 133 3.36 0.44 -27.61
CA LYS A 133 2.10 -0.14 -28.10
C LYS A 133 0.91 0.52 -27.41
N LEU A 134 0.95 0.69 -26.08
CA LEU A 134 -0.09 1.39 -25.33
C LEU A 134 -0.29 2.82 -25.86
N VAL A 135 0.80 3.54 -26.10
CA VAL A 135 0.75 4.93 -26.62
C VAL A 135 0.09 4.98 -28.00
N GLU A 136 0.40 4.03 -28.88
CA GLU A 136 -0.23 3.93 -30.20
C GLU A 136 -1.72 3.63 -30.09
N LEU A 137 -2.11 2.65 -29.27
CA LEU A 137 -3.51 2.25 -29.08
C LEU A 137 -4.37 3.39 -28.52
N VAL A 138 -3.85 4.14 -27.55
CA VAL A 138 -4.52 5.33 -26.99
C VAL A 138 -4.67 6.43 -28.05
N LYS A 139 -3.64 6.69 -28.86
CA LYS A 139 -3.70 7.69 -29.96
C LYS A 139 -4.68 7.28 -31.04
N ALA A 140 -4.69 6.00 -31.43
CA ALA A 140 -5.60 5.44 -32.42
C ALA A 140 -7.06 5.39 -31.93
N LYS A 141 -7.29 5.53 -30.61
CA LYS A 141 -8.58 5.30 -29.95
C LYS A 141 -9.14 3.91 -30.28
N ASP A 142 -8.27 2.91 -30.39
CA ASP A 142 -8.70 1.52 -30.59
C ASP A 142 -9.14 0.94 -29.25
N TYR A 143 -10.41 1.17 -28.91
CA TYR A 143 -11.01 0.74 -27.64
C TYR A 143 -10.90 -0.77 -27.42
N LYS A 144 -11.01 -1.56 -28.49
CA LYS A 144 -11.00 -3.02 -28.40
C LYS A 144 -9.58 -3.51 -28.12
N ALA A 145 -8.62 -3.11 -28.94
CA ALA A 145 -7.23 -3.51 -28.78
C ALA A 145 -6.62 -2.96 -27.47
N LEU A 146 -7.00 -1.74 -27.05
CA LEU A 146 -6.61 -1.19 -25.76
C LEU A 146 -7.13 -2.04 -24.59
N SER A 147 -8.41 -2.44 -24.63
CA SER A 147 -8.98 -3.29 -23.58
C SER A 147 -8.34 -4.67 -23.55
N GLU A 148 -7.95 -5.22 -24.70
CA GLU A 148 -7.32 -6.53 -24.81
C GLU A 148 -5.88 -6.49 -24.31
N HIS A 149 -5.11 -5.46 -24.68
CA HIS A 149 -3.77 -5.23 -24.18
C HIS A 149 -3.71 -5.06 -22.66
N LEU A 150 -4.63 -4.28 -22.07
CA LEU A 150 -4.74 -4.15 -20.61
C LEU A 150 -5.16 -5.44 -19.91
N ARG A 151 -5.86 -6.35 -20.61
CA ARG A 151 -6.27 -7.66 -20.09
C ARG A 151 -5.10 -8.66 -20.12
N GLU A 152 -4.28 -8.63 -21.16
CA GLU A 152 -3.06 -9.44 -21.27
C GLU A 152 -2.07 -9.09 -20.14
N GLY A 153 -1.88 -7.80 -19.85
CA GLY A 153 -1.02 -7.32 -18.77
C GLY A 153 -1.45 -7.74 -17.35
N ILE A 154 -2.66 -8.31 -17.17
CA ILE A 154 -3.06 -8.89 -15.87
C ILE A 154 -2.13 -10.04 -15.47
N GLN A 155 -1.54 -10.76 -16.43
CA GLN A 155 -0.62 -11.87 -16.14
C GLN A 155 0.61 -11.42 -15.34
N ASP A 156 1.05 -10.16 -15.49
CA ASP A 156 2.19 -9.64 -14.75
C ASP A 156 1.92 -9.54 -13.25
N TYR A 157 0.66 -9.37 -12.84
CA TYR A 157 0.24 -9.37 -11.44
C TYR A 157 0.32 -10.74 -10.76
N LEU A 158 0.73 -11.80 -11.46
CA LEU A 158 1.09 -13.07 -10.83
C LEU A 158 2.42 -13.02 -10.08
N LYS A 159 3.21 -11.97 -10.33
CA LYS A 159 4.46 -11.68 -9.62
C LYS A 159 4.12 -10.85 -8.38
N GLY A 160 4.58 -11.29 -7.21
CA GLY A 160 4.26 -10.68 -5.91
C GLY A 160 4.50 -9.17 -5.87
N ASP A 161 5.67 -8.71 -6.31
CA ASP A 161 6.05 -7.29 -6.25
C ASP A 161 5.22 -6.42 -7.21
N VAL A 162 4.96 -6.92 -8.41
CA VAL A 162 4.13 -6.23 -9.40
C VAL A 162 2.70 -6.10 -8.88
N PHE A 163 2.19 -7.12 -8.19
CA PHE A 163 0.89 -7.07 -7.55
C PHE A 163 0.85 -6.10 -6.36
N LYS A 164 1.87 -6.11 -5.50
CA LYS A 164 1.97 -5.18 -4.36
C LYS A 164 2.01 -3.73 -4.85
N ASN A 165 2.76 -3.44 -5.92
CA ASN A 165 2.76 -2.13 -6.59
C ASN A 165 1.39 -1.76 -7.16
N TYR A 166 0.68 -2.72 -7.75
CA TYR A 166 -0.70 -2.52 -8.19
C TYR A 166 -1.66 -2.21 -7.03
N LEU A 167 -1.57 -2.92 -5.90
CA LEU A 167 -2.38 -2.63 -4.71
C LEU A 167 -2.04 -1.26 -4.09
N ASN A 168 -0.76 -0.88 -4.05
CA ASN A 168 -0.31 0.45 -3.67
C ASN A 168 -0.90 1.54 -4.56
N PHE A 169 -1.04 1.25 -5.86
CA PHE A 169 -1.67 2.17 -6.79
C PHE A 169 -3.19 2.27 -6.55
N ILE A 170 -3.87 1.15 -6.27
CA ILE A 170 -5.30 1.18 -5.91
C ILE A 170 -5.55 2.02 -4.65
N SER A 171 -4.70 1.95 -3.62
CA SER A 171 -4.93 2.72 -2.39
C SER A 171 -4.99 4.24 -2.63
N LYS A 172 -4.25 4.73 -3.65
CA LYS A 172 -4.27 6.13 -4.11
C LYS A 172 -5.45 6.41 -5.06
N PHE A 173 -5.74 5.49 -5.98
CA PHE A 173 -6.73 5.65 -7.06
C PHE A 173 -8.06 4.92 -6.82
N HIS A 174 -8.41 4.63 -5.56
CA HIS A 174 -9.60 3.86 -5.17
C HIS A 174 -10.93 4.42 -5.70
N LYS A 175 -10.99 5.70 -6.11
CA LYS A 175 -12.17 6.35 -6.71
C LYS A 175 -12.36 6.03 -8.20
N TYR A 176 -11.42 5.34 -8.83
CA TYR A 176 -11.46 4.96 -10.24
C TYR A 176 -11.84 3.50 -10.41
N SER A 177 -12.46 3.18 -11.55
CA SER A 177 -12.72 1.79 -11.91
C SER A 177 -11.42 1.02 -12.09
N GLN A 178 -11.46 -0.29 -11.84
CA GLN A 178 -10.33 -1.20 -12.02
C GLN A 178 -9.66 -1.06 -13.41
N LYS A 179 -10.46 -0.81 -14.46
CA LYS A 179 -9.94 -0.54 -15.82
C LYS A 179 -9.18 0.78 -15.92
N ASN A 180 -9.69 1.84 -15.31
CA ASN A 180 -9.00 3.13 -15.29
C ASN A 180 -7.73 3.08 -14.42
N ILE A 181 -7.75 2.38 -13.29
CA ILE A 181 -6.57 2.17 -12.45
C ILE A 181 -5.44 1.52 -13.28
N ARG A 182 -5.73 0.40 -13.95
CA ARG A 182 -4.76 -0.26 -14.84
C ARG A 182 -4.28 0.64 -15.97
N LEU A 183 -5.19 1.39 -16.60
CA LEU A 183 -4.84 2.27 -17.71
C LEU A 183 -3.94 3.42 -17.26
N ILE A 184 -4.20 4.03 -16.09
CA ILE A 184 -3.33 5.08 -15.55
C ILE A 184 -1.98 4.48 -15.17
N LEU A 185 -1.96 3.36 -14.44
CA LEU A 185 -0.74 2.67 -14.03
C LEU A 185 0.16 2.34 -15.24
N ALA A 186 -0.41 1.79 -16.31
CA ALA A 186 0.33 1.43 -17.52
C ALA A 186 0.89 2.66 -18.27
N GLN A 187 0.28 3.83 -18.12
CA GLN A 187 0.79 5.08 -18.71
C GLN A 187 1.76 5.82 -17.78
N ASN A 188 1.60 5.70 -16.45
CA ASN A 188 2.46 6.33 -15.46
C ASN A 188 2.34 5.59 -14.11
N PRO A 189 3.27 4.66 -13.79
CA PRO A 189 3.26 3.95 -12.52
C PRO A 189 3.51 4.84 -11.30
N GLN A 190 4.11 6.02 -11.51
CA GLN A 190 4.40 7.00 -10.47
C GLN A 190 3.29 8.05 -10.33
N ALA A 191 2.13 7.87 -10.98
CA ALA A 191 1.03 8.79 -10.78
C ALA A 191 0.58 8.78 -9.32
N GLU A 192 0.27 9.96 -8.79
CA GLU A 192 -0.17 10.13 -7.41
C GLU A 192 -1.62 10.58 -7.33
N ASN A 193 -2.03 11.45 -8.26
CA ASN A 193 -3.39 11.94 -8.37
C ASN A 193 -3.62 12.51 -9.76
N VAL A 194 -4.70 12.14 -10.43
CA VAL A 194 -5.01 12.62 -11.78
C VAL A 194 -6.30 13.40 -11.82
N ALA A 195 -6.30 14.51 -12.55
CA ALA A 195 -7.53 15.25 -12.82
C ALA A 195 -7.51 15.87 -14.22
N SER A 196 -8.68 16.31 -14.68
CA SER A 196 -8.78 17.07 -15.93
C SER A 196 -8.08 18.43 -15.80
N PHE A 197 -7.61 18.98 -16.92
CA PHE A 197 -7.01 20.31 -16.98
C PHE A 197 -7.86 21.39 -16.26
N ASN A 198 -9.17 21.37 -16.48
CA ASN A 198 -10.08 22.33 -15.86
C ASN A 198 -10.20 22.14 -14.34
N LYS A 199 -10.23 20.89 -13.85
CA LYS A 199 -10.28 20.63 -12.41
C LYS A 199 -9.00 21.10 -11.71
N TRP A 200 -7.83 20.91 -12.33
CA TRP A 200 -6.57 21.45 -11.82
C TRP A 200 -6.56 22.98 -11.75
N LYS A 201 -7.12 23.64 -12.77
CA LYS A 201 -7.31 25.10 -12.76
C LYS A 201 -8.27 25.56 -11.66
N GLU A 202 -9.36 24.83 -11.41
CA GLU A 202 -10.30 25.11 -10.30
C GLU A 202 -9.64 24.96 -8.92
N LEU A 203 -8.68 24.04 -8.79
CA LEU A 203 -7.90 23.81 -7.58
C LEU A 203 -6.73 24.79 -7.41
N GLU A 204 -6.63 25.84 -8.24
CA GLU A 204 -5.53 26.82 -8.25
C GLU A 204 -4.12 26.21 -8.44
N SER A 205 -4.06 25.01 -9.02
CA SER A 205 -2.81 24.36 -9.42
C SER A 205 -2.87 24.00 -10.91
N PRO A 206 -2.73 24.98 -11.82
CA PRO A 206 -2.84 24.73 -13.26
C PRO A 206 -1.72 23.81 -13.78
N VAL A 207 -2.01 23.06 -14.84
CA VAL A 207 -1.05 22.18 -15.50
C VAL A 207 0.08 23.00 -16.14
N LYS A 208 1.33 22.55 -15.96
CA LYS A 208 2.53 23.14 -16.56
C LYS A 208 2.45 23.08 -18.10
N LYS A 209 2.95 24.12 -18.76
CA LYS A 209 2.99 24.18 -20.23
C LYS A 209 3.89 23.06 -20.78
N GLY A 210 3.40 22.31 -21.76
CA GLY A 210 4.15 21.21 -22.38
C GLY A 210 3.97 19.84 -21.71
N SER A 211 3.20 19.76 -20.62
CA SER A 211 2.88 18.48 -19.96
C SER A 211 2.15 17.52 -20.90
N LYS A 212 2.51 16.23 -20.82
CA LYS A 212 1.89 15.15 -21.59
C LYS A 212 0.66 14.63 -20.86
N ALA A 213 -0.48 14.54 -21.54
CA ALA A 213 -1.70 14.00 -20.97
C ALA A 213 -1.64 12.48 -20.81
N LEU A 214 -2.20 11.98 -19.71
CA LEU A 214 -2.65 10.60 -19.54
C LEU A 214 -4.10 10.51 -20.03
N TYR A 215 -4.57 9.30 -20.31
CA TYR A 215 -5.95 9.08 -20.75
C TYR A 215 -6.69 8.12 -19.84
N ILE A 216 -7.97 8.41 -19.61
CA ILE A 216 -8.90 7.53 -18.88
C ILE A 216 -10.20 7.35 -19.67
N TYR A 217 -10.91 6.26 -19.41
CA TYR A 217 -12.29 6.11 -19.86
C TYR A 217 -13.21 6.98 -19.01
N ALA A 218 -13.93 7.89 -19.65
CA ALA A 218 -14.98 8.68 -19.03
C ALA A 218 -16.35 8.39 -19.64
N PRO A 219 -17.43 8.39 -18.83
CA PRO A 219 -18.78 8.23 -19.32
C PRO A 219 -19.15 9.35 -20.30
N ASN A 220 -19.79 8.96 -21.39
CA ASN A 220 -20.26 9.84 -22.46
C ASN A 220 -21.73 9.51 -22.75
N PRO A 221 -22.67 9.99 -21.90
CA PRO A 221 -24.08 9.77 -22.12
C PRO A 221 -24.54 10.50 -23.39
N TYR A 222 -25.37 9.85 -24.20
CA TYR A 222 -25.99 10.45 -25.38
C TYR A 222 -27.46 10.04 -25.50
N ILE A 223 -28.24 10.88 -26.16
CA ILE A 223 -29.66 10.62 -26.44
C ILE A 223 -29.72 9.70 -27.67
N LYS A 224 -30.38 8.56 -27.52
CA LYS A 224 -30.61 7.64 -28.62
C LYS A 224 -31.58 8.28 -29.61
N LYS A 225 -31.22 8.24 -30.89
CA LYS A 225 -32.01 8.82 -31.97
C LYS A 225 -32.50 7.74 -32.92
N ASP A 226 -33.69 7.96 -33.48
CA ASP A 226 -34.23 7.12 -34.55
C ASP A 226 -33.57 7.43 -35.91
N LYS A 227 -34.05 6.77 -36.97
CA LYS A 227 -33.54 6.96 -38.34
C LYS A 227 -33.73 8.38 -38.87
N ASP A 228 -34.65 9.16 -38.28
CA ASP A 228 -34.97 10.54 -38.64
C ASP A 228 -34.27 11.56 -37.72
N ASN A 229 -33.27 11.12 -36.94
CA ASN A 229 -32.53 11.94 -35.97
C ASN A 229 -33.37 12.51 -34.81
N LYS A 230 -34.56 11.95 -34.54
CA LYS A 230 -35.41 12.36 -33.42
C LYS A 230 -35.08 11.54 -32.17
N PRO A 231 -35.12 12.15 -30.96
CA PRO A 231 -34.97 11.42 -29.70
C PRO A 231 -35.97 10.27 -29.61
N MET A 232 -35.47 9.05 -29.36
CA MET A 232 -36.32 7.91 -29.06
C MET A 232 -36.88 8.05 -27.64
N LEU A 233 -38.15 7.70 -27.47
CA LEU A 233 -38.83 7.69 -26.18
C LEU A 233 -39.01 6.26 -25.69
N ASP A 234 -38.94 6.05 -24.38
CA ASP A 234 -39.28 4.78 -23.73
C ASP A 234 -40.80 4.63 -23.53
N GLU A 235 -41.21 3.54 -22.88
CA GLU A 235 -42.62 3.22 -22.61
C GLU A 235 -43.33 4.28 -21.74
N ASN A 236 -42.59 5.10 -21.00
CA ASN A 236 -43.10 6.18 -20.16
C ASN A 236 -43.07 7.55 -20.85
N GLY A 237 -42.58 7.61 -22.11
CA GLY A 237 -42.42 8.86 -22.85
C GLY A 237 -41.16 9.64 -22.50
N GLU A 238 -40.21 9.05 -21.75
CA GLU A 238 -38.92 9.68 -21.44
C GLU A 238 -37.88 9.39 -22.53
N VAL A 239 -36.95 10.33 -22.74
CA VAL A 239 -35.88 10.15 -23.74
C VAL A 239 -34.94 9.01 -23.36
N ILE A 240 -34.75 8.06 -24.27
CA ILE A 240 -33.81 6.96 -24.10
C ILE A 240 -32.39 7.52 -24.12
N LYS A 241 -31.69 7.40 -22.99
CA LYS A 241 -30.26 7.74 -22.87
C LYS A 241 -29.43 6.46 -22.92
N GLU A 242 -28.45 6.42 -23.81
CA GLU A 242 -27.45 5.35 -23.85
C GLU A 242 -26.12 5.87 -23.31
N MET A 243 -25.32 4.96 -22.74
CA MET A 243 -24.01 5.27 -22.18
C MET A 243 -22.92 4.68 -23.05
N THR A 244 -22.04 5.53 -23.57
CA THR A 244 -20.74 5.09 -24.13
C THR A 244 -19.62 5.57 -23.23
N PHE A 245 -18.41 5.09 -23.50
CA PHE A 245 -17.20 5.58 -22.86
C PHE A 245 -16.27 6.15 -23.92
N LYS A 246 -15.58 7.24 -23.60
CA LYS A 246 -14.56 7.85 -24.46
C LYS A 246 -13.28 8.07 -23.67
N LEU A 247 -12.16 8.06 -24.37
CA LEU A 247 -10.89 8.46 -23.77
C LEU A 247 -10.85 9.98 -23.61
N VAL A 248 -10.59 10.45 -22.39
CA VAL A 248 -10.43 11.87 -22.06
C VAL A 248 -9.05 12.12 -21.45
N PRO A 249 -8.44 13.28 -21.72
CA PRO A 249 -7.14 13.62 -21.17
C PRO A 249 -7.26 14.02 -19.69
N VAL A 250 -6.34 13.50 -18.89
CA VAL A 250 -6.08 13.89 -17.51
C VAL A 250 -4.58 14.12 -17.31
N PHE A 251 -4.23 14.81 -16.24
CA PHE A 251 -2.85 15.15 -15.91
C PHE A 251 -2.57 14.74 -14.47
N ASP A 252 -1.38 14.23 -14.23
CA ASP A 252 -0.92 13.91 -12.89
C ASP A 252 -0.55 15.18 -12.11
N VAL A 253 -0.69 15.13 -10.78
CA VAL A 253 -0.37 16.24 -9.87
C VAL A 253 1.07 16.73 -10.00
N SER A 254 2.05 15.86 -10.29
CA SER A 254 3.45 16.24 -10.53
C SER A 254 3.61 17.21 -11.73
N GLN A 255 2.63 17.19 -12.65
CA GLN A 255 2.59 18.03 -13.85
C GLN A 255 1.93 19.39 -13.60
N THR A 256 1.55 19.72 -12.36
CA THR A 256 0.87 20.97 -11.97
C THR A 256 1.83 21.96 -11.30
N GLN A 257 1.44 23.24 -11.25
CA GLN A 257 2.30 24.33 -10.77
C GLN A 257 2.36 24.46 -9.24
N ASN A 258 1.24 24.25 -8.54
CA ASN A 258 1.12 24.48 -7.10
C ASN A 258 0.54 23.23 -6.37
N PRO A 259 1.13 22.03 -6.53
CA PRO A 259 0.61 20.80 -5.94
C PRO A 259 0.52 20.84 -4.40
N GLU A 260 1.36 21.65 -3.75
CA GLU A 260 1.38 21.87 -2.29
C GLU A 260 0.14 22.59 -1.75
N LEU A 261 -0.60 23.30 -2.59
CA LEU A 261 -1.84 23.99 -2.20
C LEU A 261 -3.07 23.08 -2.22
N LEU A 262 -2.90 21.81 -2.62
CA LEU A 262 -4.01 20.87 -2.70
C LEU A 262 -4.47 20.45 -1.29
N PRO A 263 -5.80 20.40 -1.04
CA PRO A 263 -6.32 19.99 0.25
C PRO A 263 -5.89 18.56 0.54
N GLN A 264 -5.29 18.37 1.73
CA GLN A 264 -4.95 17.05 2.23
C GLN A 264 -6.00 16.61 3.27
N PRO A 265 -6.45 15.34 3.24
CA PRO A 265 -7.33 14.83 4.28
C PRO A 265 -6.69 14.99 5.67
N ILE A 266 -7.42 15.51 6.66
CA ILE A 266 -6.87 15.81 8.00
C ILE A 266 -6.31 14.56 8.68
N TYR A 267 -6.88 13.38 8.45
CA TYR A 267 -6.35 12.12 8.98
C TYR A 267 -4.97 11.73 8.42
N ASN A 268 -4.48 12.40 7.37
CA ASN A 268 -3.12 12.28 6.84
C ASN A 268 -2.11 13.18 7.57
N LEU A 269 -2.57 14.14 8.37
CA LEU A 269 -1.75 15.12 9.10
C LEU A 269 -1.28 14.59 10.48
N GLU A 270 -1.89 13.53 11.00
CA GLU A 270 -1.43 12.90 12.24
C GLU A 270 -0.22 11.98 11.97
N GLU A 271 0.92 12.32 12.59
CA GLU A 271 2.17 11.57 12.53
C GLU A 271 2.01 10.19 13.21
N LYS A 272 1.66 9.18 12.40
CA LYS A 272 1.66 7.74 12.72
C LYS A 272 0.51 7.24 13.63
N ILE A 273 0.12 5.98 13.42
CA ILE A 273 -0.88 5.23 14.24
C ILE A 273 -0.47 5.07 15.70
N GLY A 274 0.79 5.36 16.04
CA GLY A 274 1.33 5.22 17.40
C GLY A 274 0.52 5.96 18.47
N SER A 275 -0.13 7.08 18.13
CA SER A 275 -1.00 7.79 19.06
C SER A 275 -2.26 6.96 19.39
N SER A 276 -2.58 6.82 20.68
CA SER A 276 -3.78 6.07 21.11
C SER A 276 -5.08 6.70 20.59
N GLU A 277 -5.08 8.01 20.32
CA GLU A 277 -6.23 8.72 19.77
C GLU A 277 -6.52 8.32 18.32
N ARG A 278 -5.49 8.30 17.44
CA ARG A 278 -5.64 7.88 16.04
C ARG A 278 -6.13 6.44 15.94
N PHE A 279 -5.54 5.55 16.74
CA PHE A 279 -5.98 4.16 16.80
C PHE A 279 -7.47 4.04 17.14
N VAL A 280 -7.95 4.75 18.18
CA VAL A 280 -9.37 4.70 18.59
C VAL A 280 -10.28 5.22 17.47
N LYS A 281 -9.93 6.36 16.84
CA LYS A 281 -10.73 6.93 15.74
C LYS A 281 -10.80 5.99 14.53
N VAL A 282 -9.67 5.39 14.15
CA VAL A 282 -9.62 4.43 13.02
C VAL A 282 -10.37 3.16 13.36
N PHE A 283 -10.19 2.60 14.56
CA PHE A 283 -10.94 1.44 15.03
C PHE A 283 -12.45 1.68 14.97
N GLN A 284 -12.91 2.81 15.53
CA GLN A 284 -14.32 3.20 15.49
C GLN A 284 -14.82 3.40 14.06
N ALA A 285 -14.01 3.98 13.17
CA ALA A 285 -14.38 4.15 11.78
C ALA A 285 -14.57 2.82 11.05
N ILE A 286 -13.70 1.82 11.32
CA ILE A 286 -13.84 0.47 10.79
C ILE A 286 -15.05 -0.24 11.42
N GLU A 287 -15.27 -0.07 12.73
CA GLU A 287 -16.42 -0.64 13.43
C GLU A 287 -17.75 -0.12 12.87
N GLN A 288 -17.84 1.18 12.56
CA GLN A 288 -19.05 1.80 12.00
C GLN A 288 -19.41 1.30 10.60
N ILE A 289 -18.44 0.84 9.81
CA ILE A 289 -18.71 0.26 8.48
C ILE A 289 -18.96 -1.25 8.53
N SER A 290 -18.70 -1.90 9.67
CA SER A 290 -18.88 -3.34 9.81
C SER A 290 -20.36 -3.71 9.66
N PRO A 291 -20.72 -4.70 8.83
CA PRO A 291 -22.11 -5.14 8.68
C PRO A 291 -22.59 -6.01 9.87
N VAL A 292 -21.68 -6.37 10.78
CA VAL A 292 -21.93 -7.25 11.93
C VAL A 292 -21.22 -6.73 13.19
N PRO A 293 -21.67 -7.08 14.40
CA PRO A 293 -21.00 -6.70 15.65
C PRO A 293 -19.57 -7.23 15.73
N ILE A 294 -18.69 -6.45 16.35
CA ILE A 294 -17.29 -6.79 16.61
C ILE A 294 -17.11 -7.06 18.11
N ALA A 295 -16.42 -8.15 18.45
CA ALA A 295 -16.11 -8.52 19.81
C ALA A 295 -14.59 -8.66 20.01
N LEU A 296 -14.04 -7.93 20.98
CA LEU A 296 -12.66 -8.10 21.44
C LEU A 296 -12.62 -9.17 22.53
N LYS A 297 -12.09 -10.36 22.20
CA LYS A 297 -12.01 -11.50 23.12
C LYS A 297 -10.64 -12.16 23.03
N GLU A 298 -10.34 -13.02 23.99
CA GLU A 298 -9.17 -13.90 23.86
C GLU A 298 -9.54 -15.05 22.92
N THR A 299 -8.72 -15.27 21.90
CA THR A 299 -8.87 -16.36 20.94
C THR A 299 -7.90 -17.48 21.31
N GLY A 300 -8.34 -18.73 21.18
CA GLY A 300 -7.46 -19.89 21.38
C GLY A 300 -6.53 -20.12 20.17
N GLY A 301 -5.38 -20.76 20.40
CA GLY A 301 -4.56 -21.33 19.33
C GLY A 301 -3.80 -20.34 18.44
N GLY A 302 -3.56 -19.11 18.90
CA GLY A 302 -2.76 -18.12 18.15
C GLY A 302 -3.49 -17.45 16.98
N ILE A 303 -4.82 -17.60 16.90
CA ILE A 303 -5.64 -16.96 15.86
C ILE A 303 -5.78 -15.46 16.17
N ASN A 304 -5.58 -14.60 15.19
CA ASN A 304 -5.67 -13.15 15.38
C ASN A 304 -7.13 -12.65 15.38
N GLY A 305 -7.99 -13.24 14.55
CA GLY A 305 -9.41 -12.92 14.46
C GLY A 305 -10.14 -13.89 13.53
N TYR A 306 -11.46 -13.78 13.50
CA TYR A 306 -12.31 -14.50 12.55
C TYR A 306 -13.69 -13.84 12.41
N TYR A 307 -14.24 -13.87 11.21
CA TYR A 307 -15.66 -13.69 10.93
C TYR A 307 -16.41 -15.02 11.10
N SER A 308 -17.50 -15.01 11.87
CA SER A 308 -18.42 -16.14 12.02
C SER A 308 -19.72 -15.87 11.23
N PRO A 309 -19.92 -16.52 10.06
CA PRO A 309 -21.18 -16.38 9.31
C PRO A 309 -22.40 -16.88 10.09
N GLY A 310 -22.23 -17.93 10.90
CA GLY A 310 -23.30 -18.54 11.70
C GLY A 310 -23.79 -17.63 12.82
N ASP A 311 -22.85 -17.05 13.58
CA ASP A 311 -23.18 -16.13 14.69
C ASP A 311 -23.41 -14.69 14.21
N LYS A 312 -23.08 -14.39 12.94
CA LYS A 312 -23.06 -13.04 12.36
C LYS A 312 -22.31 -12.06 13.26
N GLN A 313 -21.07 -12.40 13.60
CA GLN A 313 -20.19 -11.55 14.40
C GLN A 313 -18.75 -11.67 13.91
N ILE A 314 -17.95 -10.65 14.20
CA ILE A 314 -16.50 -10.67 14.07
C ILE A 314 -15.89 -10.78 15.47
N VAL A 315 -14.91 -11.65 15.64
CA VAL A 315 -14.12 -11.77 16.86
C VAL A 315 -12.67 -11.41 16.55
N VAL A 316 -12.09 -10.49 17.32
CA VAL A 316 -10.69 -10.08 17.20
C VAL A 316 -9.99 -10.31 18.52
N ASN A 317 -8.75 -10.82 18.47
CA ASN A 317 -7.94 -11.09 19.64
C ASN A 317 -7.58 -9.78 20.36
N LYS A 318 -7.96 -9.69 21.65
CA LYS A 318 -7.71 -8.51 22.50
C LYS A 318 -6.22 -8.29 22.85
N ASN A 319 -5.36 -9.31 22.69
CA ASN A 319 -3.96 -9.29 23.12
C ASN A 319 -2.98 -8.83 22.02
N MET A 320 -3.47 -8.32 20.90
CA MET A 320 -2.65 -7.86 19.78
C MET A 320 -2.21 -6.40 19.92
N GLY A 321 -1.09 -6.05 19.30
CA GLY A 321 -0.67 -4.66 19.13
C GLY A 321 -1.61 -3.90 18.19
N LYS A 322 -1.69 -2.57 18.35
CA LYS A 322 -2.61 -1.66 17.63
C LYS A 322 -2.68 -1.91 16.12
N GLU A 323 -1.53 -1.97 15.46
CA GLU A 323 -1.47 -2.16 14.01
C GLU A 323 -2.02 -3.53 13.58
N MET A 324 -1.63 -4.59 14.28
CA MET A 324 -2.11 -5.94 14.00
C MET A 324 -3.63 -6.07 14.26
N THR A 325 -4.13 -5.39 15.29
CA THR A 325 -5.57 -5.29 15.55
C THR A 325 -6.30 -4.63 14.38
N LEU A 326 -5.80 -3.51 13.85
CA LEU A 326 -6.43 -2.83 12.70
C LEU A 326 -6.38 -3.68 11.44
N LYS A 327 -5.22 -4.28 11.12
CA LYS A 327 -5.05 -5.20 9.98
C LYS A 327 -6.07 -6.33 10.02
N THR A 328 -6.12 -7.02 11.16
CA THR A 328 -7.03 -8.15 11.39
C THR A 328 -8.47 -7.69 11.26
N LEU A 329 -8.82 -6.55 11.87
CA LEU A 329 -10.18 -6.02 11.82
C LEU A 329 -10.62 -5.71 10.39
N ILE A 330 -9.77 -5.08 9.59
CA ILE A 330 -10.05 -4.77 8.17
C ILE A 330 -10.24 -6.07 7.38
N HIS A 331 -9.40 -7.09 7.61
CA HIS A 331 -9.52 -8.40 6.99
C HIS A 331 -10.88 -9.06 7.29
N GLU A 332 -11.24 -9.15 8.57
CA GLU A 332 -12.50 -9.79 8.98
C GLU A 332 -13.75 -9.01 8.54
N VAL A 333 -13.70 -7.67 8.59
CA VAL A 333 -14.78 -6.82 8.04
C VAL A 333 -14.92 -7.04 6.54
N THR A 334 -13.80 -7.23 5.82
CA THR A 334 -13.85 -7.55 4.39
C THR A 334 -14.57 -8.88 4.14
N HIS A 335 -14.25 -9.94 4.90
CA HIS A 335 -15.01 -11.20 4.80
C HIS A 335 -16.50 -11.00 5.08
N ALA A 336 -16.84 -10.24 6.11
CA ALA A 336 -18.23 -9.99 6.46
C ALA A 336 -18.99 -9.18 5.39
N MET A 337 -18.32 -8.28 4.66
CA MET A 337 -18.92 -7.47 3.59
C MET A 337 -18.96 -8.19 2.23
N LEU A 338 -17.88 -8.86 1.86
CA LEU A 338 -17.69 -9.44 0.52
C LEU A 338 -18.11 -10.91 0.44
N HIS A 339 -18.01 -11.65 1.55
CA HIS A 339 -18.17 -13.12 1.61
C HIS A 339 -19.27 -13.58 2.57
N THR A 340 -20.24 -12.70 2.91
CA THR A 340 -21.24 -12.87 3.99
C THR A 340 -21.97 -14.22 4.04
N ASN A 341 -22.21 -14.86 2.88
CA ASN A 341 -22.95 -16.12 2.77
C ASN A 341 -22.13 -17.26 2.16
N SER A 342 -20.79 -17.18 2.22
CA SER A 342 -19.98 -18.26 1.66
C SER A 342 -20.08 -19.54 2.48
N SER A 343 -20.15 -20.67 1.76
CA SER A 343 -20.05 -22.03 2.31
C SER A 343 -18.69 -22.66 2.02
N ALA A 344 -17.70 -21.85 1.61
CA ALA A 344 -16.37 -22.33 1.26
C ALA A 344 -15.69 -22.96 2.47
N VAL A 345 -14.98 -24.05 2.24
CA VAL A 345 -14.26 -24.80 3.26
C VAL A 345 -12.76 -24.52 3.13
N PHE A 346 -12.09 -24.43 4.27
CA PHE A 346 -10.64 -24.21 4.33
C PHE A 346 -9.88 -25.12 3.35
N GLY A 347 -9.01 -24.51 2.54
CA GLY A 347 -8.19 -25.18 1.53
C GLY A 347 -8.84 -25.38 0.16
N ASP A 348 -10.16 -25.16 0.02
CA ASP A 348 -10.81 -25.22 -1.29
C ASP A 348 -10.42 -24.02 -2.19
N LYS A 349 -10.77 -24.09 -3.48
CA LYS A 349 -10.44 -23.03 -4.46
C LYS A 349 -11.15 -21.71 -4.12
N THR A 350 -12.40 -21.78 -3.68
CA THR A 350 -13.24 -20.62 -3.35
C THR A 350 -12.71 -19.92 -2.10
N TYR A 351 -12.36 -20.68 -1.06
CA TYR A 351 -11.76 -20.20 0.18
C TYR A 351 -10.44 -19.48 -0.11
N ARG A 352 -9.54 -20.10 -0.88
CA ARG A 352 -8.26 -19.44 -1.26
C ARG A 352 -8.47 -18.14 -2.03
N LYS A 353 -9.45 -18.10 -2.93
CA LYS A 353 -9.84 -16.86 -3.63
C LYS A 353 -10.35 -15.80 -2.63
N GLN A 354 -11.18 -16.19 -1.67
CA GLN A 354 -11.75 -15.26 -0.70
C GLN A 354 -10.71 -14.70 0.26
N GLU A 355 -9.79 -15.52 0.75
CA GLU A 355 -8.65 -15.04 1.55
C GLU A 355 -7.77 -14.10 0.73
N PHE A 356 -7.49 -14.42 -0.54
CA PHE A 356 -6.76 -13.53 -1.44
C PHE A 356 -7.47 -12.17 -1.63
N GLU A 357 -8.78 -12.17 -1.89
CA GLU A 357 -9.58 -10.96 -2.03
C GLU A 357 -9.59 -10.15 -0.72
N ALA A 358 -9.78 -10.81 0.43
CA ALA A 358 -9.81 -10.17 1.74
C ALA A 358 -8.44 -9.58 2.13
N GLU A 359 -7.36 -10.33 1.94
CA GLU A 359 -5.99 -9.89 2.23
C GLU A 359 -5.59 -8.72 1.34
N SER A 360 -5.95 -8.76 0.05
CA SER A 360 -5.67 -7.67 -0.89
C SER A 360 -6.41 -6.38 -0.51
N VAL A 361 -7.69 -6.48 -0.13
CA VAL A 361 -8.45 -5.32 0.36
C VAL A 361 -7.87 -4.81 1.68
N ALA A 362 -7.51 -5.72 2.59
CA ALA A 362 -6.91 -5.36 3.87
C ALA A 362 -5.60 -4.60 3.67
N TYR A 363 -4.75 -5.02 2.73
CA TYR A 363 -3.56 -4.31 2.33
C TYR A 363 -3.86 -2.91 1.79
N ILE A 364 -4.78 -2.79 0.83
CA ILE A 364 -5.14 -1.51 0.20
C ILE A 364 -5.64 -0.51 1.25
N VAL A 365 -6.59 -0.92 2.08
CA VAL A 365 -7.21 -0.07 3.11
C VAL A 365 -6.17 0.28 4.19
N SER A 366 -5.35 -0.68 4.63
CA SER A 366 -4.26 -0.43 5.58
C SER A 366 -3.28 0.61 5.05
N ASN A 367 -2.83 0.46 3.80
CA ASN A 367 -1.91 1.38 3.16
C ASN A 367 -2.53 2.78 2.99
N HIS A 368 -3.80 2.85 2.61
CA HIS A 368 -4.54 4.11 2.52
C HIS A 368 -4.61 4.84 3.88
N LEU A 369 -4.79 4.08 4.97
CA LEU A 369 -4.84 4.61 6.34
C LEU A 369 -3.45 4.84 6.95
N LYS A 370 -2.36 4.59 6.22
CA LYS A 370 -0.99 4.64 6.74
C LYS A 370 -0.78 3.71 7.95
N VAL A 371 -1.43 2.54 7.94
CA VAL A 371 -1.11 1.39 8.80
C VAL A 371 0.05 0.66 8.14
N ASP A 372 1.13 0.36 8.88
CA ASP A 372 2.27 -0.37 8.32
C ASP A 372 1.80 -1.69 7.70
N ALA A 373 1.87 -1.82 6.38
CA ALA A 373 1.47 -3.01 5.64
C ALA A 373 2.67 -3.83 5.12
N SER A 374 3.89 -3.55 5.62
CA SER A 374 5.13 -4.18 5.17
C SER A 374 5.09 -5.72 5.27
N SER A 375 4.49 -6.24 6.35
CA SER A 375 4.39 -7.68 6.66
C SER A 375 3.50 -8.49 5.72
N TYR A 376 2.71 -7.87 4.85
CA TYR A 376 1.89 -8.61 3.87
C TYR A 376 2.76 -9.12 2.73
N SER A 377 2.61 -10.40 2.39
CA SER A 377 3.31 -11.05 1.27
C SER A 377 2.33 -11.78 0.37
N PHE A 378 2.48 -11.56 -0.93
CA PHE A 378 1.66 -12.20 -1.95
C PHE A 378 2.47 -13.19 -2.81
N ALA A 379 3.51 -13.81 -2.24
CA ALA A 379 4.36 -14.77 -2.94
C ALA A 379 3.58 -15.99 -3.49
N TYR A 380 2.40 -16.27 -2.93
CA TYR A 380 1.54 -17.39 -3.32
C TYR A 380 0.69 -17.13 -4.59
N LEU A 381 0.69 -15.93 -5.17
CA LEU A 381 -0.17 -15.59 -6.33
C LEU A 381 0.09 -16.47 -7.57
N SER A 382 1.35 -16.86 -7.77
CA SER A 382 1.75 -17.76 -8.85
C SER A 382 1.08 -19.13 -8.75
N SER A 383 0.74 -19.59 -7.53
CA SER A 383 0.02 -20.83 -7.26
C SER A 383 -1.52 -20.70 -7.40
N TRP A 384 -2.03 -19.47 -7.43
CA TRP A 384 -3.47 -19.17 -7.45
C TRP A 384 -4.06 -19.28 -8.86
N THR A 385 -3.32 -18.90 -9.89
CA THR A 385 -3.71 -19.21 -11.27
C THR A 385 -3.08 -20.52 -11.70
N ASN A 386 -3.81 -21.31 -12.48
CA ASN A 386 -3.32 -22.54 -13.08
C ASN A 386 -2.30 -22.19 -14.20
N GLN A 387 -1.20 -21.50 -13.86
CA GLN A 387 -0.24 -20.87 -14.77
C GLN A 387 -0.90 -19.86 -15.74
N GLY A 388 -1.77 -18.97 -15.25
CA GLY A 388 -2.43 -17.95 -16.07
C GLY A 388 -3.61 -18.44 -16.93
N LYS A 389 -4.08 -19.68 -16.77
CA LYS A 389 -5.20 -20.24 -17.56
C LYS A 389 -6.60 -19.66 -17.24
N ASP A 390 -6.78 -18.96 -16.13
CA ASP A 390 -8.07 -18.31 -15.78
C ASP A 390 -7.90 -16.80 -15.52
N LEU A 391 -7.45 -16.07 -16.55
CA LEU A 391 -7.35 -14.61 -16.51
C LEU A 391 -8.67 -13.91 -16.19
N LYS A 392 -9.80 -14.56 -16.52
CA LYS A 392 -11.12 -14.00 -16.29
C LYS A 392 -11.48 -14.03 -14.80
N GLU A 393 -11.12 -15.11 -14.10
CA GLU A 393 -11.27 -15.19 -12.64
C GLU A 393 -10.36 -14.19 -11.92
N LEU A 394 -9.12 -14.03 -12.36
CA LEU A 394 -8.22 -13.00 -11.85
C LEU A 394 -8.81 -11.60 -12.06
N GLU A 395 -9.20 -11.27 -13.30
CA GLU A 395 -9.83 -9.98 -13.61
C GLU A 395 -11.07 -9.70 -12.74
N GLY A 396 -11.91 -10.72 -12.53
CA GLY A 396 -13.08 -10.62 -11.65
C GLY A 396 -12.71 -10.34 -10.19
N SER A 397 -11.64 -10.97 -9.69
CA SER A 397 -11.15 -10.77 -8.32
C SER A 397 -10.54 -9.38 -8.16
N LEU A 398 -9.76 -8.90 -9.15
CA LEU A 398 -9.24 -7.53 -9.16
C LEU A 398 -10.36 -6.48 -9.12
N ASP A 399 -11.46 -6.71 -9.84
CA ASP A 399 -12.62 -5.83 -9.83
C ASP A 399 -13.34 -5.85 -8.48
N ALA A 400 -13.52 -7.03 -7.87
CA ALA A 400 -14.08 -7.18 -6.53
C ALA A 400 -13.23 -6.47 -5.47
N ILE A 401 -11.91 -6.70 -5.48
CA ILE A 401 -10.93 -6.04 -4.60
C ILE A 401 -11.03 -4.52 -4.73
N THR A 402 -11.01 -3.99 -5.96
CA THR A 402 -11.05 -2.55 -6.22
C THR A 402 -12.34 -1.93 -5.65
N LYS A 403 -13.49 -2.54 -5.94
CA LYS A 403 -14.81 -2.03 -5.49
C LYS A 403 -14.97 -2.12 -3.97
N GLN A 404 -14.52 -3.22 -3.37
CA GLN A 404 -14.62 -3.42 -1.94
C GLN A 404 -13.70 -2.47 -1.18
N ALA A 405 -12.46 -2.29 -1.64
CA ALA A 405 -11.55 -1.31 -1.08
C ALA A 405 -12.09 0.12 -1.21
N GLN A 406 -12.64 0.49 -2.36
CA GLN A 406 -13.33 1.78 -2.54
C GLN A 406 -14.44 1.97 -1.49
N THR A 407 -15.33 0.97 -1.35
CA THR A 407 -16.46 1.02 -0.41
C THR A 407 -15.99 1.21 1.04
N MET A 408 -14.97 0.47 1.45
CA MET A 408 -14.42 0.57 2.80
C MET A 408 -13.72 1.90 3.04
N ILE A 409 -12.86 2.34 2.11
CA ILE A 409 -12.15 3.62 2.21
C ILE A 409 -13.15 4.77 2.32
N GLU A 410 -14.14 4.86 1.42
CA GLU A 410 -15.12 5.94 1.46
C GLU A 410 -15.95 5.93 2.75
N GLY A 411 -16.32 4.76 3.26
CA GLY A 411 -17.04 4.61 4.53
C GLY A 411 -16.20 5.04 5.74
N ILE A 412 -14.93 4.66 5.76
CA ILE A 412 -13.97 5.03 6.82
C ILE A 412 -13.67 6.53 6.77
N GLU A 413 -13.35 7.09 5.61
CA GLU A 413 -13.12 8.52 5.41
C GLU A 413 -14.32 9.34 5.86
N LYS A 414 -15.54 8.90 5.55
CA LYS A 414 -16.77 9.56 6.00
C LYS A 414 -16.88 9.62 7.52
N THR A 415 -16.50 8.55 8.20
CA THR A 415 -16.56 8.48 9.67
C THR A 415 -15.42 9.28 10.31
N LEU A 416 -14.21 9.16 9.77
CA LEU A 416 -13.05 9.93 10.24
C LEU A 416 -13.31 11.42 10.08
N ASN A 417 -13.76 11.89 8.92
CA ASN A 417 -14.04 13.30 8.68
C ASN A 417 -15.06 13.86 9.69
N LYS A 418 -16.13 13.10 10.00
CA LYS A 418 -17.06 13.48 11.07
C LYS A 418 -16.39 13.55 12.44
N SER A 419 -15.53 12.58 12.78
CA SER A 419 -14.82 12.56 14.07
C SER A 419 -13.86 13.73 14.26
N TYR A 420 -13.32 14.27 13.16
CA TYR A 420 -12.48 15.47 13.13
C TYR A 420 -13.28 16.78 12.97
N GLY A 421 -14.62 16.71 12.95
CA GLY A 421 -15.48 17.89 12.80
C GLY A 421 -15.51 18.49 11.39
N LEU A 422 -15.13 17.70 10.36
CA LEU A 422 -15.22 18.10 8.96
C LEU A 422 -16.62 17.82 8.41
N GLU A 423 -17.29 18.86 7.91
CA GLU A 423 -18.51 18.70 7.10
C GLU A 423 -18.13 18.13 5.73
N GLN A 424 -18.65 16.94 5.42
CA GLN A 424 -18.50 16.32 4.10
C GLN A 424 -19.37 17.08 3.09
N PRO A 425 -18.82 17.49 1.93
CA PRO A 425 -19.63 18.08 0.88
C PRO A 425 -20.59 17.04 0.29
N GLN A 426 -21.89 17.28 0.37
CA GLN A 426 -22.92 16.37 -0.12
C GLN A 426 -23.06 16.43 -1.65
N ASN A 427 -22.47 17.43 -2.30
CA ASN A 427 -22.54 17.64 -3.74
C ASN A 427 -21.32 18.43 -4.26
N LYS A 428 -21.15 18.48 -5.59
CA LYS A 428 -20.05 19.20 -6.26
C LYS A 428 -20.01 20.71 -5.95
N PHE A 429 -21.11 21.30 -5.51
CA PHE A 429 -21.18 22.71 -5.16
C PHE A 429 -20.62 22.96 -3.75
N GLU A 430 -21.01 22.13 -2.79
CA GLU A 430 -20.43 22.11 -1.44
C GLU A 430 -18.95 21.71 -1.47
N GLU A 431 -18.54 20.83 -2.38
CA GLU A 431 -17.11 20.45 -2.56
C GLU A 431 -16.28 21.67 -2.95
N ARG A 432 -16.82 22.53 -3.83
CA ARG A 432 -16.18 23.80 -4.22
C ARG A 432 -16.19 24.84 -3.10
N LEU A 433 -17.22 24.87 -2.27
CA LEU A 433 -17.33 25.77 -1.12
C LEU A 433 -16.39 25.37 0.03
N ALA A 434 -16.23 24.08 0.31
CA ALA A 434 -15.30 23.57 1.30
C ALA A 434 -13.85 23.93 0.95
N VAL A 435 -13.44 23.69 -0.30
CA VAL A 435 -12.12 24.09 -0.82
C VAL A 435 -11.89 25.61 -0.73
N ALA A 436 -12.92 26.42 -0.92
CA ALA A 436 -12.82 27.88 -0.80
C ALA A 436 -12.77 28.37 0.67
N ASN A 437 -13.40 27.64 1.60
CA ASN A 437 -13.41 27.97 3.02
C ASN A 437 -12.11 27.55 3.72
N GLU A 438 -11.49 26.43 3.34
CA GLU A 438 -10.17 26.01 3.85
C GLU A 438 -9.08 27.02 3.50
N LYS A 439 -9.11 27.59 2.27
CA LYS A 439 -8.21 28.69 1.87
C LYS A 439 -8.28 29.92 2.79
N LYS A 440 -9.46 30.26 3.30
CA LYS A 440 -9.64 31.39 4.22
C LYS A 440 -9.09 31.12 5.62
N MET A 441 -8.97 29.86 6.04
CA MET A 441 -8.40 29.52 7.35
C MET A 441 -6.86 29.56 7.31
N ILE A 442 -6.25 29.28 6.15
CA ILE A 442 -4.80 29.33 5.95
C ILE A 442 -4.28 30.79 5.89
N ASP A 443 -5.09 31.73 5.40
CA ASP A 443 -4.70 33.15 5.23
C ASP A 443 -4.85 34.05 6.48
N LYS A 444 -5.14 33.50 7.67
CA LYS A 444 -5.33 34.33 8.87
C LYS A 444 -4.01 34.48 9.63
N PRO A 445 -3.42 35.69 9.76
CA PRO A 445 -2.21 35.87 10.53
C PRO A 445 -2.50 35.69 12.03
N GLU A 446 -1.67 34.89 12.72
CA GLU A 446 -1.68 34.75 14.17
C GLU A 446 -1.53 36.12 14.83
N LYS A 447 -2.57 36.55 15.56
CA LYS A 447 -2.42 37.65 16.52
C LYS A 447 -1.78 37.09 17.77
N SER A 448 -0.52 37.44 18.00
CA SER A 448 0.14 37.29 19.29
C SER A 448 -0.59 38.12 20.35
N GLU A 449 -1.26 37.48 21.30
CA GLU A 449 -1.81 38.14 22.48
C GLU A 449 -0.67 38.51 23.44
N ALA A 450 -0.38 39.81 23.53
CA ALA A 450 0.48 40.37 24.55
C ALA A 450 -0.26 40.34 25.89
N ILE A 451 0.36 39.68 26.87
CA ILE A 451 -0.07 39.62 28.27
C ILE A 451 0.00 41.03 28.87
N SER A 452 -1.14 41.60 29.27
CA SER A 452 -1.19 42.73 30.18
C SER A 452 -1.75 42.29 31.53
N ASN A 453 -0.89 42.29 32.54
CA ASN A 453 -1.28 42.29 33.95
C ASN A 453 -2.08 43.56 34.26
N ASP A 454 -3.26 43.43 34.87
CA ASP A 454 -3.62 44.32 35.98
C ASP A 454 -4.78 43.76 36.83
N GLU A 455 -4.64 43.96 38.14
CA GLU A 455 -5.49 43.44 39.21
C GLU A 455 -6.92 44.04 39.25
N PRO A 456 -7.87 43.38 39.94
CA PRO A 456 -9.25 43.83 40.00
C PRO A 456 -9.53 44.68 41.24
N LYS A 457 -10.34 45.75 41.09
CA LYS A 457 -11.42 46.09 42.05
C LYS A 457 -12.32 47.27 41.62
N LYS A 458 -13.60 46.93 41.46
CA LYS A 458 -14.83 47.60 41.97
C LYS A 458 -14.91 49.14 41.96
N SER A 459 -15.86 49.67 41.19
CA SER A 459 -17.09 50.31 41.74
C SER A 459 -18.07 50.73 40.65
N HIS A 460 -19.34 50.37 40.86
CA HIS A 460 -20.56 50.74 40.14
C HIS A 460 -20.99 52.20 40.50
N PRO A 461 -22.11 52.74 39.97
CA PRO A 461 -22.38 53.27 38.62
C PRO A 461 -22.84 54.76 38.67
N GLN A 462 -22.98 55.46 37.53
CA GLN A 462 -24.15 56.35 37.27
C GLN A 462 -24.06 57.15 35.95
N ARG A 463 -25.11 56.94 35.13
CA ARG A 463 -25.95 57.90 34.39
C ARG A 463 -25.32 59.15 33.74
N SER A 464 -25.39 59.14 32.40
CA SER A 464 -25.93 60.18 31.50
C SER A 464 -25.71 61.66 31.85
N ARG A 465 -24.85 62.31 31.07
CA ARG A 465 -25.26 63.30 30.05
C ARG A 465 -24.12 63.59 29.10
#